data_AF-A0A7S4BYP5-F1
#
_entry.id   AF-A0A7S4BYP5-F1
#
_cell.length_a   1.000
_cell.length_b   1.000
_cell.length_c   1.000
_cell.angle_alpha   90.00
_cell.angle_beta   90.00
_cell.angle_gamma   90.00
#
_symmetry.space_group_name_H-M   'P 1'
#
loop_
_entity.id
_entity.type
_entity.pdbx_description
1 polymer ?
#
loop_
_entity_poly.entity_id
_entity_poly.type
_entity_poly.pdbx_seq_one_letter_code
_entity_poly.pdbx_strand_id
1 'polypeptide(L)'
;MPACCHRVLVCAPTSQGVLRLVVDEALMNARKYGRDGTIVMSASFNDDSLHVTVSNANKEGLPCRSAEEWAQLLQQQLRAPGAATKDVLGLPSIAKAVEQAHGSIVLSSELGNEQERTLLRLTLPASTTSFDDAGALDPDKAGLRSAVRALSEVPSFGRPREAPYEAAPCAAMRGEQTGGGERVCAGDELGVSEVGGVCCAPSRGVGEANACGGSSLSRQSLFCLSIDDAWQPRMLHTVLFEHYLHADMRLSGSLDGSAGQLPSFFFVALGVLDKTLQAMPANVPVRQADVVLLPERVCQTDGVSIARELRGGGFCGTICLLADQGAPLSHGAAEIDLVFDPSSSPGGMATRIIDLISRKALAPPAPSLHKSSSSTPSCRSASKLVCASIDDEDVPRMMLEVLIETYLGADMRYSCAVGASIEQQRAFADIALGLVDAELRPLAERRVVDVVVLDENINLSVSPPILGSNLIKELRARGFKGVTCIITGESAERVAQLQKQPSIDIVVEKGTPLRQLAEQIIRCSLEAGDKLSSVIDDEHAA
;
A
#
# COMPACT_ATOMS: atom_id res chain seq x y z
N MET A 1 -20.48 -15.96 44.53
CA MET A 1 -20.51 -16.08 43.06
C MET A 1 -19.78 -14.89 42.49
N PRO A 2 -18.69 -15.04 41.71
CA PRO A 2 -18.01 -13.90 41.12
C PRO A 2 -18.76 -13.47 39.85
N ALA A 3 -19.00 -12.16 39.71
CA ALA A 3 -19.61 -11.58 38.52
C ALA A 3 -18.62 -11.65 37.34
N CYS A 4 -18.96 -12.38 36.28
CA CYS A 4 -18.21 -12.38 35.02
C CYS A 4 -18.55 -11.12 34.21
N CYS A 5 -17.80 -10.05 34.43
CA CYS A 5 -17.78 -8.89 33.53
C CYS A 5 -17.14 -9.31 32.18
N HIS A 6 -17.93 -9.34 31.11
CA HIS A 6 -17.44 -9.58 29.76
C HIS A 6 -17.07 -8.23 29.13
N ARG A 7 -15.78 -7.89 29.11
CA ARG A 7 -15.25 -6.72 28.39
C ARG A 7 -14.89 -7.13 26.96
N VAL A 8 -15.56 -6.54 25.97
CA VAL A 8 -15.13 -6.59 24.56
C VAL A 8 -14.07 -5.52 24.36
N LEU A 9 -12.93 -5.92 23.83
CA LEU A 9 -11.77 -5.06 23.62
C LEU A 9 -11.85 -4.45 22.21
N VAL A 10 -11.86 -3.12 22.15
CA VAL A 10 -11.76 -2.36 20.90
C VAL A 10 -10.50 -1.52 21.01
N CYS A 11 -9.45 -1.88 20.28
CA CYS A 11 -8.35 -0.94 20.05
C CYS A 11 -8.94 0.28 19.32
N ALA A 12 -8.71 1.49 19.82
CA ALA A 12 -9.11 2.70 19.10
C ALA A 12 -8.59 2.66 17.65
N PRO A 13 -9.35 3.12 16.65
CA PRO A 13 -8.91 3.07 15.24
C PRO A 13 -7.52 3.67 15.00
N THR A 14 -7.16 4.70 15.78
CA THR A 14 -5.85 5.35 15.79
C THR A 14 -4.70 4.41 16.20
N SER A 15 -4.93 3.41 17.04
CA SER A 15 -3.88 2.46 17.47
C SER A 15 -3.67 1.31 16.49
N GLN A 16 -4.63 1.01 15.61
CA GLN A 16 -4.46 -0.06 14.60
C GLN A 16 -3.49 0.33 13.48
N GLY A 17 -3.61 1.56 12.96
CA GLY A 17 -2.69 2.06 11.92
C GLY A 17 -1.25 2.16 12.43
N VAL A 18 -1.08 2.67 13.66
CA VAL A 18 0.24 2.76 14.32
C VAL A 18 0.81 1.37 14.60
N LEU A 19 0.00 0.44 15.10
CA LEU A 19 0.45 -0.94 15.33
C LEU A 19 0.94 -1.61 14.05
N ARG A 20 0.19 -1.48 12.94
CA ARG A 20 0.56 -2.03 11.65
C ARG A 20 1.90 -1.45 11.17
N LEU A 21 2.02 -0.12 11.19
CA LEU A 21 3.24 0.58 10.80
C LEU A 21 4.46 0.09 11.62
N VAL A 22 4.32 0.00 12.95
CA VAL A 22 5.41 -0.43 13.85
C VAL A 22 5.80 -1.88 13.58
N VAL A 23 4.82 -2.78 13.45
CA VAL A 23 5.08 -4.21 13.23
C VAL A 23 5.72 -4.45 11.88
N ASP A 24 5.23 -3.80 10.81
CA ASP A 24 5.78 -3.97 9.46
C ASP A 24 7.24 -3.49 9.42
N GLU A 25 7.54 -2.32 9.99
CA GLU A 25 8.90 -1.78 10.07
C GLU A 25 9.82 -2.64 10.95
N ALA A 26 9.32 -3.15 12.08
CA ALA A 26 10.06 -4.03 12.98
C ALA A 26 10.42 -5.35 12.30
N LEU A 27 9.46 -5.97 11.58
CA LEU A 27 9.67 -7.20 10.85
C LEU A 27 10.60 -6.99 9.65
N MET A 28 10.49 -5.86 8.94
CA MET A 28 11.40 -5.51 7.86
C MET A 28 12.84 -5.40 8.38
N ASN A 29 13.06 -4.65 9.46
CA ASN A 29 14.38 -4.52 10.07
C ASN A 29 14.89 -5.87 10.61
N ALA A 30 14.04 -6.67 11.24
CA ALA A 30 14.39 -8.01 11.70
C ALA A 30 14.81 -8.94 10.54
N ARG A 31 14.10 -8.91 9.40
CA ARG A 31 14.46 -9.70 8.21
C ARG A 31 15.75 -9.20 7.55
N LYS A 32 15.95 -7.89 7.54
CA LYS A 32 17.11 -7.25 6.91
C LYS A 32 18.42 -7.55 7.65
N TYR A 33 18.37 -7.60 8.98
CA TYR A 33 19.56 -7.76 9.83
C TYR A 33 19.65 -9.14 10.50
N GLY A 34 18.59 -9.95 10.46
CA GLY A 34 18.59 -11.35 10.91
C GLY A 34 19.20 -12.28 9.87
N ARG A 35 19.90 -13.33 10.31
CA ARG A 35 20.44 -14.37 9.41
C ARG A 35 19.79 -15.70 9.77
N ASP A 36 18.98 -16.27 8.87
CA ASP A 36 18.32 -17.59 9.00
C ASP A 36 17.68 -17.86 10.39
N GLY A 37 17.41 -16.78 11.12
CA GLY A 37 17.11 -16.79 12.54
C GLY A 37 15.61 -16.63 12.74
N THR A 38 15.09 -17.30 13.76
CA THR A 38 13.68 -17.20 14.11
C THR A 38 13.39 -15.79 14.61
N ILE A 39 12.56 -15.05 13.86
CA ILE A 39 11.94 -13.83 14.35
C ILE A 39 10.79 -14.26 15.26
N VAL A 40 10.85 -13.90 16.55
CA VAL A 40 9.80 -14.21 17.52
C VAL A 40 9.05 -12.93 17.82
N MET A 41 7.76 -12.92 17.48
CA MET A 41 6.83 -11.87 17.87
C MET A 41 5.91 -12.38 18.96
N SER A 42 5.74 -11.60 20.02
CA SER A 42 4.78 -11.88 21.09
C SER A 42 3.94 -10.65 21.36
N ALA A 43 2.64 -10.84 21.54
CA ALA A 43 1.73 -9.81 22.00
C ALA A 43 1.09 -10.23 23.32
N SER A 44 1.02 -9.31 24.26
CA SER A 44 0.36 -9.52 25.55
C SER A 44 -0.42 -8.29 25.95
N PHE A 45 -1.50 -8.49 26.69
CA PHE A 45 -2.34 -7.43 27.19
C PHE A 45 -2.27 -7.39 28.71
N ASN A 46 -1.97 -6.23 29.29
CA ASN A 46 -2.09 -5.98 30.73
C ASN A 46 -2.55 -4.53 30.95
N ASP A 47 -3.21 -4.24 32.07
CA ASP A 47 -3.44 -2.87 32.58
C ASP A 47 -3.80 -1.83 31.51
N ASP A 48 -4.84 -2.13 30.71
CA ASP A 48 -5.35 -1.27 29.64
C ASP A 48 -4.29 -0.90 28.58
N SER A 49 -3.34 -1.80 28.32
CA SER A 49 -2.23 -1.61 27.39
C SER A 49 -1.95 -2.87 26.58
N LEU A 50 -1.73 -2.68 25.27
CA LEU A 50 -1.21 -3.69 24.36
C LEU A 50 0.31 -3.62 24.34
N HIS A 51 0.96 -4.71 24.75
CA HIS A 51 2.40 -4.89 24.61
C HIS A 51 2.71 -5.78 23.43
N VAL A 52 3.58 -5.33 22.53
CA VAL A 52 4.09 -6.13 21.42
C VAL A 52 5.61 -6.16 21.51
N THR A 53 6.20 -7.34 21.40
CA THR A 53 7.64 -7.52 21.34
C THR A 53 7.98 -8.24 20.05
N VAL A 54 8.88 -7.66 19.26
CA VAL A 54 9.51 -8.30 18.09
C VAL A 54 10.96 -8.55 18.45
N SER A 55 11.40 -9.80 18.39
CA SER A 55 12.77 -10.20 18.70
C SER A 55 13.41 -10.96 17.56
N ASN A 56 14.70 -10.72 17.35
CA ASN A 56 15.51 -11.32 16.30
C ASN A 56 16.87 -11.72 16.85
N ALA A 57 17.33 -12.94 16.57
CA ALA A 57 18.69 -13.38 16.85
C ALA A 57 19.64 -12.85 15.76
N ASN A 58 20.56 -11.97 16.14
CA ASN A 58 21.45 -11.33 15.19
C ASN A 58 22.77 -12.09 15.05
N LYS A 59 23.36 -12.07 13.86
CA LYS A 59 24.74 -12.54 13.64
C LYS A 59 25.78 -11.47 13.99
N GLU A 60 25.51 -10.22 13.62
CA GLU A 60 26.48 -9.12 13.78
C GLU A 60 26.10 -8.14 14.89
N GLY A 61 24.86 -8.22 15.38
CA GLY A 61 24.31 -7.29 16.35
C GLY A 61 24.29 -5.85 15.81
N LEU A 62 23.37 -5.03 16.29
CA LEU A 62 23.89 -3.75 16.75
C LEU A 62 24.67 -4.12 18.02
N PRO A 63 25.98 -3.79 18.11
CA PRO A 63 26.77 -4.14 19.30
C PRO A 63 26.01 -3.70 20.54
N CYS A 64 26.14 -4.44 21.66
CA CYS A 64 25.49 -4.06 22.92
C CYS A 64 25.69 -2.56 23.19
N ARG A 65 24.60 -1.82 22.98
CA ARG A 65 24.54 -0.37 23.09
C ARG A 65 23.98 0.00 24.44
N SER A 66 24.41 1.13 24.97
CA SER A 66 23.77 1.71 26.15
C SER A 66 22.31 2.07 25.83
N ALA A 67 21.47 2.16 26.86
CA ALA A 67 20.08 2.62 26.70
C ALA A 67 19.99 4.00 26.01
N GLU A 68 21.00 4.84 26.21
CA GLU A 68 21.11 6.17 25.60
C GLU A 68 21.38 6.10 24.10
N GLU A 69 22.28 5.20 23.65
CA GLU A 69 22.54 5.00 22.22
C GLU A 69 21.33 4.43 21.47
N TRP A 70 20.53 3.60 22.14
CA TRP A 70 19.26 3.11 21.59
C TRP A 70 18.21 4.20 21.46
N ALA A 71 18.10 5.08 22.47
CA ALA A 71 17.23 6.24 22.39
C ALA A 71 17.67 7.18 21.26
N GLN A 72 18.97 7.37 21.06
CA GLN A 72 19.52 8.18 19.97
C GLN A 72 19.22 7.61 18.58
N LEU A 73 19.22 6.28 18.41
CA LEU A 73 18.80 5.62 17.15
C LEU A 73 17.32 5.88 16.82
N LEU A 74 16.45 5.88 17.83
CA LEU A 74 15.03 6.22 17.66
C LEU A 74 14.81 7.73 17.40
N GLN A 75 15.78 8.59 17.73
CA GLN A 75 15.71 10.04 17.60
C GLN A 75 16.49 10.61 16.40
N GLN A 76 16.91 9.78 15.43
CA GLN A 76 17.75 10.17 14.27
C GLN A 76 19.18 10.65 14.60
N GLN A 77 19.65 10.50 15.85
CA GLN A 77 20.95 11.05 16.26
C GLN A 77 22.13 10.11 15.96
N LEU A 78 21.88 8.84 15.64
CA LEU A 78 22.92 7.86 15.31
C LEU A 78 22.54 6.99 14.11
N ARG A 79 23.52 6.62 13.29
CA ARG A 79 23.39 5.56 12.28
C ARG A 79 23.91 4.23 12.81
N ALA A 80 23.27 3.14 12.42
CA ALA A 80 23.80 1.79 12.59
C ALA A 80 25.09 1.64 11.75
N PRO A 81 26.24 1.26 12.34
CA PRO A 81 27.44 0.95 11.58
C PRO A 81 27.17 -0.22 10.63
N GLY A 82 27.52 -0.08 9.35
CA GLY A 82 27.31 -1.11 8.32
C GLY A 82 25.98 -1.06 7.57
N ALA A 83 25.07 -0.13 7.90
CA ALA A 83 23.85 0.08 7.11
C ALA A 83 24.19 0.69 5.73
N ALA A 84 24.28 -0.16 4.70
CA ALA A 84 24.58 0.23 3.31
C ALA A 84 23.39 0.93 2.60
N THR A 85 22.21 0.97 3.20
CA THR A 85 20.98 1.54 2.61
C THR A 85 20.67 2.92 3.19
N LYS A 86 20.26 3.85 2.33
CA LYS A 86 20.01 5.28 2.57
C LYS A 86 18.85 5.63 3.51
N ASP A 87 18.03 4.68 3.93
CA ASP A 87 16.76 5.00 4.62
C ASP A 87 16.92 4.98 6.14
N VAL A 88 17.30 6.13 6.71
CA VAL A 88 17.44 6.32 8.17
C VAL A 88 16.08 6.66 8.85
N LEU A 89 15.00 6.75 8.08
CA LEU A 89 13.72 7.27 8.57
C LEU A 89 12.82 6.24 9.26
N GLY A 90 13.02 4.94 9.05
CA GLY A 90 12.11 3.89 9.53
C GLY A 90 11.87 3.89 11.05
N LEU A 91 12.92 3.63 11.84
CA LEU A 91 12.86 3.60 13.30
C LEU A 91 12.36 4.92 13.95
N PRO A 92 12.83 6.11 13.50
CA PRO A 92 12.30 7.37 13.99
C PRO A 92 10.84 7.63 13.66
N SER A 93 10.40 7.28 12.45
CA SER A 93 9.00 7.46 12.04
C SER A 93 8.06 6.61 12.90
N ILE A 94 8.43 5.36 13.20
CA ILE A 94 7.62 4.52 14.09
C ILE A 94 7.65 5.02 15.53
N ALA A 95 8.77 5.59 16.00
CA ALA A 95 8.84 6.19 17.34
C ALA A 95 7.89 7.37 17.50
N LYS A 96 7.91 8.30 16.53
CA LYS A 96 7.00 9.46 16.49
C LYS A 96 5.53 9.03 16.38
N ALA A 97 5.22 8.02 15.58
CA ALA A 97 3.86 7.49 15.45
C ALA A 97 3.36 6.86 16.76
N VAL A 98 4.22 6.13 17.48
CA VAL A 98 3.89 5.53 18.77
C VAL A 98 3.70 6.60 19.85
N GLU A 99 4.55 7.61 19.89
CA GLU A 99 4.42 8.75 20.79
C GLU A 99 3.10 9.50 20.56
N GLN A 100 2.72 9.74 19.30
CA GLN A 100 1.44 10.34 18.93
C GLN A 100 0.23 9.50 19.35
N ALA A 101 0.38 8.17 19.42
CA ALA A 101 -0.63 7.26 19.96
C ALA A 101 -0.59 7.15 21.50
N HIS A 102 0.17 8.01 22.18
CA HIS A 102 0.42 7.97 23.63
C HIS A 102 1.01 6.63 24.10
N GLY A 103 1.73 5.94 23.22
CA GLY A 103 2.44 4.72 23.50
C GLY A 103 3.91 4.95 23.86
N SER A 104 4.62 3.85 24.06
CA SER A 104 6.09 3.84 24.21
C SER A 104 6.71 2.77 23.33
N ILE A 105 7.89 3.06 22.79
CA ILE A 105 8.70 2.11 22.02
C ILE A 105 10.10 2.06 22.62
N VAL A 106 10.64 0.86 22.78
CA VAL A 106 11.97 0.62 23.33
C VAL A 106 12.70 -0.37 22.42
N LEU A 107 13.89 0.01 21.98
CA LEU A 107 14.80 -0.88 21.27
C LEU A 107 15.92 -1.28 22.24
N SER A 108 16.21 -2.56 22.35
CA SER A 108 17.27 -3.08 23.22
C SER A 108 17.97 -4.28 22.61
N SER A 109 19.12 -4.64 23.16
CA SER A 109 19.82 -5.89 22.89
C SER A 109 19.92 -6.71 24.19
N GLU A 110 19.64 -8.00 24.13
CA GLU A 110 19.82 -8.93 25.25
C GLU A 110 20.75 -10.07 24.84
N LEU A 111 21.67 -10.45 25.73
CA LEU A 111 22.47 -11.66 25.58
C LEU A 111 21.59 -12.86 25.98
N GLY A 112 21.17 -13.66 25.00
CA GLY A 112 20.52 -14.94 25.28
C GLY A 112 21.52 -16.03 25.66
N ASN A 113 21.03 -17.27 25.78
CA ASN A 113 21.84 -18.49 25.93
C ASN A 113 22.73 -18.72 24.68
N GLU A 114 23.77 -17.90 24.50
CA GLU A 114 24.81 -17.94 23.44
C GLU A 114 24.57 -17.08 22.18
N GLN A 115 23.49 -16.29 22.09
CA GLN A 115 23.26 -15.35 20.97
C GLN A 115 22.71 -14.01 21.43
N GLU A 116 23.28 -12.91 20.92
CA GLU A 116 22.71 -11.57 21.06
C GLU A 116 21.40 -11.45 20.27
N ARG A 117 20.37 -10.93 20.92
CA ARG A 117 19.06 -10.68 20.32
C ARG A 117 18.76 -9.20 20.35
N THR A 118 18.24 -8.66 19.26
CA THR A 118 17.61 -7.34 19.27
C THR A 118 16.13 -7.49 19.59
N LEU A 119 15.63 -6.66 20.50
CA LEU A 119 14.23 -6.62 20.89
C LEU A 119 13.68 -5.23 20.63
N LEU A 120 12.58 -5.15 19.89
CA LEU A 120 11.74 -3.97 19.79
C LEU A 120 10.48 -4.21 20.62
N ARG A 121 10.30 -3.44 21.68
CA ARG A 121 9.13 -3.49 22.57
C ARG A 121 8.26 -2.27 22.35
N LEU A 122 7.00 -2.50 22.03
CA LEU A 122 5.95 -1.50 21.84
C LEU A 122 4.94 -1.64 22.98
N THR A 123 4.51 -0.52 23.55
CA THR A 123 3.35 -0.43 24.45
C THR A 123 2.38 0.60 23.89
N LEU A 124 1.14 0.22 23.64
CA LEU A 124 0.08 1.12 23.20
C LEU A 124 -1.06 1.11 24.21
N PRO A 125 -1.65 2.27 24.56
CA PRO A 125 -2.83 2.30 25.40
C PRO A 125 -4.01 1.66 24.65
N ALA A 126 -4.80 0.90 25.39
CA ALA A 126 -6.01 0.28 24.92
C ALA A 126 -7.19 0.85 25.69
N SER A 127 -8.02 1.62 25.00
CA SER A 127 -9.27 2.12 25.55
C SER A 127 -10.28 0.99 25.69
N THR A 128 -10.63 0.61 26.92
CA THR A 128 -11.85 -0.20 27.14
C THR A 128 -13.06 0.72 27.08
N THR A 129 -13.82 0.70 26.00
CA THR A 129 -15.18 1.25 26.02
C THR A 129 -16.07 0.22 26.72
N SER A 130 -16.49 0.48 27.97
CA SER A 130 -17.53 -0.33 28.59
C SER A 130 -18.87 -0.05 27.91
N PHE A 131 -19.45 -1.08 27.30
CA PHE A 131 -20.83 -1.05 26.83
C PHE A 131 -21.73 -1.50 27.98
N ASP A 132 -22.08 -0.57 28.88
CA ASP A 132 -22.94 -0.87 30.03
C ASP A 132 -24.44 -0.58 29.80
N ASP A 133 -24.90 -0.43 28.54
CA ASP A 133 -26.32 -0.17 28.25
C ASP A 133 -26.86 -1.01 27.07
N ALA A 134 -27.03 -2.32 27.28
CA ALA A 134 -27.96 -3.15 26.52
C ALA A 134 -28.31 -4.43 27.28
N GLY A 135 -29.60 -4.67 27.48
CA GLY A 135 -30.16 -5.72 28.32
C GLY A 135 -29.78 -7.16 27.95
N ALA A 136 -29.74 -7.97 29.02
CA ALA A 136 -29.65 -9.42 29.11
C ALA A 136 -29.87 -10.25 27.84
N LEU A 137 -28.81 -10.95 27.38
CA LEU A 137 -28.89 -12.19 26.62
C LEU A 137 -27.79 -13.20 27.06
N ASP A 138 -28.29 -14.37 27.46
CA ASP A 138 -27.75 -15.74 27.55
C ASP A 138 -26.23 -16.00 27.77
N PRO A 139 -25.82 -16.60 28.92
CA PRO A 139 -24.43 -16.91 29.24
C PRO A 139 -24.05 -18.33 28.80
N ASP A 140 -24.01 -18.61 27.50
CA ASP A 140 -23.39 -19.84 27.01
C ASP A 140 -22.83 -19.64 25.60
N LYS A 141 -21.56 -19.22 25.51
CA LYS A 141 -20.65 -19.56 24.40
C LYS A 141 -19.22 -19.13 24.70
N ALA A 142 -18.38 -20.14 24.88
CA ALA A 142 -16.95 -20.03 25.03
C ALA A 142 -16.28 -19.49 23.75
N GLY A 143 -15.53 -18.38 23.87
CA GLY A 143 -14.86 -17.78 22.73
C GLY A 143 -13.75 -16.80 23.13
N LEU A 144 -12.72 -17.26 23.84
CA LEU A 144 -11.53 -16.42 24.08
C LEU A 144 -10.19 -17.19 24.16
N ARG A 145 -10.17 -18.49 23.85
CA ARG A 145 -8.91 -19.27 23.73
C ARG A 145 -8.30 -19.23 22.32
N SER A 146 -8.93 -18.54 21.36
CA SER A 146 -8.56 -18.62 19.93
C SER A 146 -7.53 -17.56 19.47
N ALA A 147 -7.64 -16.31 19.94
CA ALA A 147 -6.78 -15.22 19.46
C ALA A 147 -5.32 -15.33 19.95
N VAL A 148 -5.11 -15.83 21.17
CA VAL A 148 -3.76 -16.12 21.70
C VAL A 148 -3.20 -17.43 21.12
N ARG A 149 -4.05 -18.38 20.73
CA ARG A 149 -3.63 -19.65 20.09
C ARG A 149 -3.23 -19.46 18.62
N ALA A 150 -3.87 -18.55 17.88
CA ALA A 150 -3.49 -18.19 16.51
C ALA A 150 -2.08 -17.56 16.40
N LEU A 151 -1.57 -16.97 17.49
CA LEU A 151 -0.20 -16.46 17.57
C LEU A 151 0.81 -17.49 18.15
N SER A 152 0.33 -18.59 18.73
CA SER A 152 1.16 -19.61 19.39
C SER A 152 1.48 -20.82 18.51
N GLU A 153 0.83 -20.95 17.35
CA GLU A 153 0.98 -22.09 16.42
C GLU A 153 1.65 -21.66 15.10
N VAL A 154 2.92 -21.25 15.18
CA VAL A 154 3.81 -21.15 14.01
C VAL A 154 4.61 -22.46 13.92
N PRO A 155 4.54 -23.25 12.84
CA PRO A 155 5.31 -24.48 12.72
C PRO A 155 6.81 -24.18 12.64
N SER A 156 7.62 -24.94 13.37
CA SER A 156 9.06 -25.02 13.15
C SER A 156 9.32 -25.70 11.80
N PHE A 157 9.73 -24.92 10.79
CA PHE A 157 10.12 -25.48 9.50
C PHE A 157 11.55 -26.01 9.55
N GLY A 158 11.71 -27.26 9.08
CA GLY A 158 12.90 -28.07 9.18
C GLY A 158 14.09 -27.60 8.33
N ARG A 159 15.26 -28.10 8.72
CA ARG A 159 16.60 -27.86 8.14
C ARG A 159 16.62 -27.84 6.61
N PRO A 160 17.35 -26.92 5.97
CA PRO A 160 17.76 -27.09 4.59
C PRO A 160 18.71 -28.28 4.46
N ARG A 161 18.46 -29.09 3.44
CA ARG A 161 19.27 -30.25 3.04
C ARG A 161 20.57 -29.73 2.41
N GLU A 162 21.71 -30.12 2.97
CA GLU A 162 23.04 -29.79 2.43
C GLU A 162 23.18 -30.32 0.99
N ALA A 163 23.56 -29.44 0.07
CA ALA A 163 24.09 -29.82 -1.23
C ALA A 163 25.61 -30.02 -1.10
N PRO A 164 26.20 -31.12 -1.62
CA PRO A 164 27.62 -31.37 -1.45
C PRO A 164 28.45 -30.50 -2.40
N TYR A 165 29.45 -29.85 -1.81
CA TYR A 165 30.56 -29.21 -2.53
C TYR A 165 31.41 -30.26 -3.26
N GLU A 166 31.68 -30.00 -4.53
CA GLU A 166 32.69 -30.70 -5.33
C GLU A 166 34.09 -30.45 -4.74
N ALA A 167 34.83 -31.52 -4.49
CA ALA A 167 36.27 -31.49 -4.28
C ALA A 167 36.94 -32.33 -5.38
N ALA A 168 37.96 -31.72 -6.00
CA ALA A 168 38.81 -32.27 -7.05
C ALA A 168 39.69 -33.46 -6.56
N PRO A 169 40.34 -34.20 -7.47
CA PRO A 169 40.52 -35.65 -7.36
C PRO A 169 41.82 -36.09 -6.66
N CYS A 170 41.78 -37.25 -6.02
CA CYS A 170 42.97 -38.04 -5.70
C CYS A 170 42.74 -39.54 -5.95
N ALA A 171 43.58 -40.03 -6.86
CA ALA A 171 44.03 -41.38 -7.16
C ALA A 171 43.50 -42.61 -6.40
N ALA A 172 43.14 -43.60 -7.22
CA ALA A 172 43.48 -45.03 -7.14
C ALA A 172 42.97 -45.87 -5.96
N MET A 173 42.15 -46.87 -6.28
CA MET A 173 42.42 -48.29 -6.00
C MET A 173 41.42 -49.20 -6.73
N ARG A 174 41.92 -50.40 -7.06
CA ARG A 174 41.33 -51.45 -7.90
C ARG A 174 40.23 -52.26 -7.18
N GLY A 175 39.39 -52.91 -8.00
CA GLY A 175 38.55 -54.08 -7.69
C GLY A 175 37.31 -54.06 -8.59
N GLU A 176 37.22 -54.81 -9.70
CA GLU A 176 36.81 -56.23 -9.77
C GLU A 176 35.62 -56.53 -8.81
N GLN A 177 34.48 -57.10 -9.19
CA GLN A 177 34.08 -57.91 -10.34
C GLN A 177 32.53 -58.11 -10.31
N THR A 178 31.97 -58.43 -11.48
CA THR A 178 30.86 -59.39 -11.74
C THR A 178 29.37 -59.13 -11.40
N GLY A 179 28.56 -59.28 -12.47
CA GLY A 179 27.25 -59.99 -12.51
C GLY A 179 26.00 -59.11 -12.31
N GLY A 180 24.90 -59.19 -13.08
CA GLY A 180 24.43 -60.13 -14.09
C GLY A 180 22.92 -60.39 -13.88
N GLY A 181 22.12 -60.39 -14.97
CA GLY A 181 20.68 -60.78 -15.02
C GLY A 181 19.71 -59.58 -14.91
N GLU A 182 18.97 -59.11 -15.91
CA GLU A 182 18.09 -59.70 -16.94
C GLU A 182 16.71 -60.21 -16.43
N ARG A 183 15.63 -59.71 -17.08
CA ARG A 183 14.23 -60.21 -17.24
C ARG A 183 13.19 -59.86 -16.17
N VAL A 184 12.05 -59.18 -16.44
CA VAL A 184 10.91 -59.28 -17.41
C VAL A 184 9.61 -59.71 -16.68
N CYS A 185 8.46 -59.22 -17.18
CA CYS A 185 7.03 -59.47 -16.87
C CYS A 185 6.38 -58.32 -16.05
N ALA A 186 5.40 -57.53 -16.49
CA ALA A 186 4.18 -57.71 -17.32
C ALA A 186 3.07 -58.55 -16.66
N GLY A 187 1.85 -57.99 -16.64
CA GLY A 187 0.58 -58.53 -16.13
C GLY A 187 0.12 -57.86 -14.83
N ASP A 188 -1.12 -57.49 -14.56
CA ASP A 188 -2.43 -57.55 -15.25
C ASP A 188 -3.32 -56.52 -14.52
N GLU A 189 -4.15 -55.75 -15.23
CA GLU A 189 -5.62 -55.88 -15.26
C GLU A 189 -6.31 -56.34 -13.96
N LEU A 190 -7.26 -55.52 -13.51
CA LEU A 190 -8.48 -55.75 -12.69
C LEU A 190 -8.76 -54.42 -11.97
N GLY A 191 -9.95 -53.84 -11.92
CA GLY A 191 -11.28 -54.29 -12.28
C GLY A 191 -12.27 -53.20 -11.84
N VAL A 192 -13.33 -53.09 -12.61
CA VAL A 192 -14.48 -52.22 -12.45
C VAL A 192 -15.15 -52.40 -11.08
N SER A 193 -15.60 -51.31 -10.45
CA SER A 193 -16.87 -51.34 -9.70
C SER A 193 -17.54 -49.98 -9.74
N GLU A 194 -18.58 -49.91 -10.57
CA GLU A 194 -19.67 -48.95 -10.46
C GLU A 194 -20.32 -49.08 -9.08
N VAL A 195 -20.63 -47.94 -8.46
CA VAL A 195 -21.74 -47.82 -7.51
C VAL A 195 -22.47 -46.53 -7.86
N GLY A 196 -23.60 -46.68 -8.55
CA GLY A 196 -24.59 -45.64 -8.72
C GLY A 196 -25.30 -45.34 -7.41
N GLY A 197 -25.79 -44.11 -7.25
CA GLY A 197 -26.61 -43.78 -6.10
C GLY A 197 -27.02 -42.34 -5.95
N VAL A 198 -28.15 -42.01 -6.57
CA VAL A 198 -29.19 -41.11 -6.05
C VAL A 198 -28.92 -39.60 -6.09
N CYS A 199 -29.46 -38.97 -7.14
CA CYS A 199 -29.80 -37.56 -7.18
C CYS A 199 -30.91 -37.25 -6.16
N CYS A 200 -30.58 -36.48 -5.11
CA CYS A 200 -31.57 -35.80 -4.27
C CYS A 200 -31.54 -34.30 -4.59
N ALA A 201 -32.57 -33.82 -5.28
CA ALA A 201 -32.86 -32.41 -5.43
C ALA A 201 -33.39 -31.82 -4.11
N PRO A 202 -32.96 -30.63 -3.66
CA PRO A 202 -33.69 -29.85 -2.70
C PRO A 202 -34.59 -28.84 -3.41
N SER A 203 -35.89 -29.08 -3.25
CA SER A 203 -36.99 -28.12 -3.05
C SER A 203 -36.69 -26.63 -3.23
N ARG A 204 -37.37 -26.04 -4.22
CA ARG A 204 -37.61 -24.60 -4.43
C ARG A 204 -38.21 -23.94 -3.18
N GLY A 205 -37.43 -23.12 -2.49
CA GLY A 205 -37.94 -22.02 -1.67
C GLY A 205 -37.90 -20.74 -2.51
N VAL A 206 -39.06 -20.26 -2.94
CA VAL A 206 -39.21 -18.97 -3.62
C VAL A 206 -39.15 -17.89 -2.54
N GLY A 207 -37.97 -17.28 -2.38
CA GLY A 207 -37.81 -16.01 -1.69
C GLY A 207 -37.84 -14.90 -2.74
N GLU A 208 -38.82 -14.01 -2.64
CA GLU A 208 -39.05 -12.89 -3.55
C GLU A 208 -37.79 -12.03 -3.68
N ALA A 209 -37.29 -11.90 -4.92
CA ALA A 209 -36.26 -10.92 -5.26
C ALA A 209 -36.89 -9.53 -5.17
N ASN A 210 -36.46 -8.73 -4.19
CA ASN A 210 -36.80 -7.33 -4.08
C ASN A 210 -36.32 -6.58 -5.33
N ALA A 211 -37.27 -6.16 -6.17
CA ALA A 211 -37.04 -5.23 -7.24
C ALA A 211 -36.75 -3.84 -6.64
N CYS A 212 -35.50 -3.39 -6.73
CA CYS A 212 -35.08 -2.07 -6.30
C CYS A 212 -35.64 -1.00 -7.24
N GLY A 213 -36.55 -0.17 -6.72
CA GLY A 213 -37.04 1.04 -7.37
C GLY A 213 -35.94 2.08 -7.52
N GLY A 214 -35.92 2.75 -8.67
CA GLY A 214 -34.98 3.82 -9.00
C GLY A 214 -35.11 5.02 -8.05
N SER A 215 -34.19 5.10 -7.11
CA SER A 215 -33.88 6.30 -6.33
C SER A 215 -32.53 6.84 -6.80
N SER A 216 -32.37 8.17 -6.76
CA SER A 216 -31.10 8.82 -7.10
C SER A 216 -29.97 8.13 -6.37
N LEU A 217 -28.94 7.66 -7.09
CA LEU A 217 -27.74 7.03 -6.56
C LEU A 217 -27.14 7.91 -5.45
N SER A 218 -27.55 7.68 -4.21
CA SER A 218 -26.75 8.06 -3.06
C SER A 218 -25.43 7.33 -3.28
N ARG A 219 -24.32 8.09 -3.32
CA ARG A 219 -22.99 7.53 -3.56
C ARG A 219 -22.66 6.56 -2.44
N GLN A 220 -23.07 5.31 -2.59
CA GLN A 220 -22.57 4.23 -1.76
C GLN A 220 -21.08 4.13 -2.05
N SER A 221 -20.27 4.22 -1.00
CA SER A 221 -18.85 3.97 -1.07
C SER A 221 -18.60 2.56 -1.61
N LEU A 222 -17.60 2.42 -2.47
CA LEU A 222 -17.22 1.12 -3.05
C LEU A 222 -16.55 0.26 -1.98
N PHE A 223 -16.77 -1.05 -2.03
CA PHE A 223 -16.00 -2.04 -1.31
C PHE A 223 -14.97 -2.67 -2.26
N CYS A 224 -13.69 -2.36 -2.06
CA CYS A 224 -12.60 -2.80 -2.92
C CYS A 224 -11.63 -3.74 -2.19
N LEU A 225 -11.26 -4.83 -2.84
CA LEU A 225 -10.29 -5.80 -2.32
C LEU A 225 -9.15 -5.98 -3.31
N SER A 226 -7.95 -6.18 -2.77
CA SER A 226 -6.81 -6.70 -3.52
C SER A 226 -6.11 -7.80 -2.75
N ILE A 227 -5.27 -8.57 -3.45
CA ILE A 227 -4.41 -9.57 -2.85
C ILE A 227 -3.04 -9.50 -3.52
N ASP A 228 -1.97 -9.26 -2.75
CA ASP A 228 -0.62 -9.12 -3.31
C ASP A 228 0.45 -9.66 -2.37
N ASP A 229 1.46 -10.31 -2.92
CA ASP A 229 2.62 -10.77 -2.15
C ASP A 229 3.60 -9.64 -1.84
N ALA A 230 3.71 -8.64 -2.71
CA ALA A 230 4.65 -7.53 -2.56
C ALA A 230 4.00 -6.29 -1.93
N TRP A 231 4.75 -5.57 -1.10
CA TRP A 231 4.24 -4.38 -0.39
C TRP A 231 3.94 -3.19 -1.32
N GLN A 232 4.73 -3.02 -2.39
CA GLN A 232 4.59 -1.91 -3.33
C GLN A 232 3.22 -1.92 -4.02
N PRO A 233 2.74 -3.04 -4.62
CA PRO A 233 1.36 -3.14 -5.11
C PRO A 233 0.29 -2.85 -4.04
N ARG A 234 0.48 -3.30 -2.78
CA ARG A 234 -0.51 -3.03 -1.71
C ARG A 234 -0.66 -1.55 -1.42
N MET A 235 0.44 -0.80 -1.44
CA MET A 235 0.40 0.66 -1.26
C MET A 235 -0.31 1.33 -2.45
N LEU A 236 0.04 0.94 -3.68
CA LEU A 236 -0.63 1.41 -4.89
C LEU A 236 -2.14 1.13 -4.84
N HIS A 237 -2.54 -0.07 -4.41
CA HIS A 237 -3.95 -0.45 -4.25
C HIS A 237 -4.66 0.36 -3.18
N THR A 238 -3.99 0.63 -2.05
CA THR A 238 -4.55 1.48 -1.00
C THR A 238 -4.80 2.89 -1.51
N VAL A 239 -3.85 3.46 -2.24
CA VAL A 239 -3.98 4.77 -2.89
C VAL A 239 -5.13 4.76 -3.92
N LEU A 240 -5.19 3.74 -4.76
CA LEU A 240 -6.25 3.55 -5.75
C LEU A 240 -7.63 3.46 -5.08
N PHE A 241 -7.76 2.69 -4.01
CA PHE A 241 -9.02 2.50 -3.29
C PHE A 241 -9.46 3.78 -2.59
N GLU A 242 -8.58 4.40 -1.81
CA GLU A 242 -8.93 5.55 -0.98
C GLU A 242 -9.13 6.82 -1.82
N HIS A 243 -8.17 7.14 -2.69
CA HIS A 243 -8.13 8.45 -3.34
C HIS A 243 -8.90 8.49 -4.64
N TYR A 244 -8.93 7.40 -5.40
CA TYR A 244 -9.51 7.40 -6.74
C TYR A 244 -10.87 6.70 -6.84
N LEU A 245 -11.06 5.59 -6.12
CA LEU A 245 -12.34 4.87 -6.10
C LEU A 245 -13.27 5.32 -4.97
N HIS A 246 -12.77 6.14 -4.03
CA HIS A 246 -13.51 6.56 -2.83
C HIS A 246 -14.13 5.37 -2.09
N ALA A 247 -13.34 4.31 -1.96
CA ALA A 247 -13.75 3.08 -1.32
C ALA A 247 -13.97 3.28 0.18
N ASP A 248 -14.88 2.52 0.79
CA ASP A 248 -15.01 2.47 2.25
C ASP A 248 -13.82 1.71 2.81
N MET A 249 -12.80 2.41 3.29
CA MET A 249 -11.57 1.82 3.82
C MET A 249 -11.79 1.04 5.14
N ARG A 250 -13.00 1.06 5.72
CA ARG A 250 -13.36 0.16 6.82
C ARG A 250 -13.67 -1.27 6.34
N LEU A 251 -14.04 -1.40 5.08
CA LEU A 251 -14.32 -2.67 4.42
C LEU A 251 -13.17 -3.04 3.46
N SER A 252 -12.64 -2.03 2.78
CA SER A 252 -11.71 -2.18 1.67
C SER A 252 -10.27 -2.34 2.16
N GLY A 253 -9.48 -3.10 1.41
CA GLY A 253 -8.09 -3.34 1.78
C GLY A 253 -7.37 -4.29 0.86
N SER A 254 -6.08 -4.43 1.12
CA SER A 254 -5.21 -5.38 0.43
C SER A 254 -4.81 -6.50 1.38
N LEU A 255 -5.11 -7.73 1.01
CA LEU A 255 -4.71 -8.93 1.73
C LEU A 255 -3.33 -9.39 1.27
N ASP A 256 -2.61 -10.04 2.18
CA ASP A 256 -1.36 -10.71 1.85
C ASP A 256 -1.63 -11.89 0.92
N GLY A 257 -0.83 -12.03 -0.13
CA GLY A 257 -0.98 -13.10 -1.12
C GLY A 257 -0.56 -14.49 -0.63
N SER A 258 -0.09 -14.62 0.62
CA SER A 258 0.29 -15.91 1.19
C SER A 258 -0.84 -16.96 1.07
N ALA A 259 -0.46 -18.20 0.75
CA ALA A 259 -1.41 -19.29 0.48
C ALA A 259 -2.45 -19.51 1.60
N GLY A 260 -2.12 -19.15 2.85
CA GLY A 260 -3.05 -19.25 3.98
C GLY A 260 -4.16 -18.20 4.00
N GLN A 261 -3.97 -17.05 3.33
CA GLN A 261 -4.94 -15.96 3.27
C GLN A 261 -5.87 -16.05 2.05
N LEU A 262 -5.51 -16.84 1.04
CA LEU A 262 -6.31 -16.99 -0.17
C LEU A 262 -7.76 -17.46 0.11
N PRO A 263 -8.03 -18.44 1.00
CA PRO A 263 -9.40 -18.79 1.37
C PRO A 263 -10.17 -17.63 1.99
N SER A 264 -9.53 -16.87 2.90
CA SER A 264 -10.14 -15.68 3.52
C SER A 264 -10.45 -14.61 2.49
N PHE A 265 -9.58 -14.42 1.50
CA PHE A 265 -9.82 -13.51 0.37
C PHE A 265 -11.09 -13.90 -0.40
N PHE A 266 -11.29 -15.18 -0.73
CA PHE A 266 -12.53 -15.64 -1.39
C PHE A 266 -13.78 -15.37 -0.55
N PHE A 267 -13.75 -15.70 0.75
CA PHE A 267 -14.90 -15.47 1.63
C PHE A 267 -15.26 -13.98 1.73
N VAL A 268 -14.26 -13.12 1.92
CA VAL A 268 -14.46 -11.67 2.02
C VAL A 268 -14.94 -11.10 0.69
N ALA A 269 -14.34 -11.51 -0.43
CA ALA A 269 -14.74 -11.07 -1.76
C ALA A 269 -16.18 -11.47 -2.10
N LEU A 270 -16.60 -12.70 -1.75
CA LEU A 270 -17.94 -13.22 -1.99
C LEU A 270 -18.99 -12.68 -1.01
N GLY A 271 -18.58 -11.94 0.04
CA GLY A 271 -19.50 -11.56 1.11
C GLY A 271 -20.06 -12.79 1.82
N VAL A 272 -19.24 -13.82 2.04
CA VAL A 272 -19.59 -15.00 2.81
C VAL A 272 -18.88 -14.89 4.16
N LEU A 273 -19.65 -14.88 5.25
CA LEU A 273 -19.09 -14.97 6.60
C LEU A 273 -18.39 -16.32 6.77
N ASP A 274 -17.06 -16.30 6.71
CA ASP A 274 -16.29 -17.41 7.23
C ASP A 274 -16.52 -17.50 8.74
N LYS A 275 -16.89 -18.68 9.24
CA LYS A 275 -17.04 -18.93 10.68
C LYS A 275 -15.72 -18.73 11.43
N THR A 276 -14.58 -18.69 10.74
CA THR A 276 -13.27 -18.36 11.33
C THR A 276 -12.98 -16.85 11.39
N LEU A 277 -13.66 -16.01 10.58
CA LEU A 277 -13.53 -14.53 10.59
C LEU A 277 -14.47 -13.84 11.60
N GLN A 278 -14.78 -14.50 12.73
CA GLN A 278 -15.64 -13.97 13.81
C GLN A 278 -15.08 -12.75 14.57
N ALA A 279 -13.94 -12.19 14.15
CA ALA A 279 -13.36 -10.98 14.72
C ALA A 279 -13.92 -9.67 14.13
N MET A 280 -14.75 -9.75 13.08
CA MET A 280 -15.42 -8.56 12.53
C MET A 280 -16.51 -8.07 13.49
N PRO A 281 -16.66 -6.75 13.74
CA PRO A 281 -17.71 -6.23 14.59
C PRO A 281 -19.08 -6.72 14.10
N ALA A 282 -19.96 -7.14 15.02
CA ALA A 282 -21.26 -7.77 14.73
C ALA A 282 -22.23 -6.94 13.86
N ASN A 283 -21.86 -5.69 13.51
CA ASN A 283 -22.66 -4.75 12.74
C ASN A 283 -22.10 -4.45 11.34
N VAL A 284 -21.07 -5.17 10.87
CA VAL A 284 -20.59 -5.00 9.49
C VAL A 284 -21.55 -5.73 8.55
N PRO A 285 -22.26 -5.02 7.65
CA PRO A 285 -23.15 -5.68 6.70
C PRO A 285 -22.33 -6.61 5.80
N VAL A 286 -22.77 -7.87 5.75
CA VAL A 286 -22.20 -8.88 4.85
C VAL A 286 -22.55 -8.47 3.43
N ARG A 287 -21.56 -7.93 2.72
CA ARG A 287 -21.69 -7.46 1.35
C ARG A 287 -20.51 -7.99 0.54
N GLN A 288 -20.78 -8.41 -0.68
CA GLN A 288 -19.76 -8.79 -1.65
C GLN A 288 -18.91 -7.57 -2.05
N ALA A 289 -17.63 -7.77 -2.37
CA ALA A 289 -16.81 -6.69 -2.92
C ALA A 289 -17.32 -6.20 -4.27
N ASP A 290 -17.30 -4.88 -4.48
CA ASP A 290 -17.65 -4.25 -5.74
C ASP A 290 -16.51 -4.36 -6.76
N VAL A 291 -15.26 -4.33 -6.28
CA VAL A 291 -14.04 -4.41 -7.09
C VAL A 291 -13.04 -5.35 -6.44
N VAL A 292 -12.45 -6.23 -7.25
CA VAL A 292 -11.34 -7.10 -6.89
C VAL A 292 -10.17 -6.85 -7.84
N LEU A 293 -9.00 -6.52 -7.29
CA LEU A 293 -7.74 -6.44 -8.02
C LEU A 293 -6.89 -7.69 -7.75
N LEU A 294 -6.46 -8.36 -8.81
CA LEU A 294 -5.61 -9.54 -8.77
C LEU A 294 -4.32 -9.25 -9.53
N PRO A 295 -3.14 -9.55 -8.98
CA PRO A 295 -1.93 -9.64 -9.79
C PRO A 295 -1.99 -10.86 -10.69
N GLU A 296 -1.18 -10.88 -11.74
CA GLU A 296 -1.08 -12.02 -12.68
C GLU A 296 -0.71 -13.30 -11.95
N ARG A 297 0.08 -13.19 -10.87
CA ARG A 297 0.46 -14.29 -9.99
C ARG A 297 0.30 -13.89 -8.52
N VAL A 298 -0.38 -14.75 -7.77
CA VAL A 298 -0.46 -14.70 -6.31
C VAL A 298 0.09 -16.02 -5.79
N CYS A 299 1.24 -15.99 -5.12
CA CYS A 299 2.00 -17.17 -4.73
C CYS A 299 2.28 -18.10 -5.94
N GLN A 300 1.68 -19.29 -5.95
CA GLN A 300 1.80 -20.30 -7.02
C GLN A 300 0.53 -20.39 -7.88
N THR A 301 -0.46 -19.54 -7.61
CA THR A 301 -1.75 -19.54 -8.30
C THR A 301 -1.80 -18.35 -9.26
N ASP A 302 -2.17 -18.60 -10.51
CA ASP A 302 -2.38 -17.53 -11.47
C ASP A 302 -3.68 -16.75 -11.14
N GLY A 303 -3.64 -15.43 -11.34
CA GLY A 303 -4.77 -14.54 -11.06
C GLY A 303 -6.01 -14.89 -11.90
N VAL A 304 -5.85 -15.53 -13.07
CA VAL A 304 -6.97 -15.97 -13.91
C VAL A 304 -7.73 -17.13 -13.24
N SER A 305 -7.02 -18.07 -12.63
CA SER A 305 -7.61 -19.17 -11.87
C SER A 305 -8.36 -18.66 -10.64
N ILE A 306 -7.81 -17.66 -9.93
CA ILE A 306 -8.51 -16.98 -8.82
C ILE A 306 -9.78 -16.29 -9.33
N ALA A 307 -9.70 -15.56 -10.45
CA ALA A 307 -10.86 -14.92 -11.06
C ALA A 307 -11.94 -15.94 -11.45
N ARG A 308 -11.55 -17.09 -12.02
CA ARG A 308 -12.46 -18.17 -12.39
C ARG A 308 -13.17 -18.77 -11.19
N GLU A 309 -12.44 -19.00 -10.11
CA GLU A 309 -13.01 -19.50 -8.85
C GLU A 309 -13.97 -18.47 -8.22
N LEU A 310 -13.62 -17.17 -8.23
CA LEU A 310 -14.52 -16.10 -7.77
C LEU A 310 -15.83 -16.10 -8.57
N ARG A 311 -15.75 -16.17 -9.91
CA ARG A 311 -16.94 -16.25 -10.77
C ARG A 311 -17.75 -17.52 -10.53
N GLY A 312 -17.09 -18.66 -10.38
CA GLY A 312 -17.73 -19.95 -10.04
C GLY A 312 -18.44 -19.91 -8.68
N GLY A 313 -17.91 -19.14 -7.73
CA GLY A 313 -18.51 -18.87 -6.42
C GLY A 313 -19.64 -17.83 -6.44
N GLY A 314 -19.97 -17.26 -7.59
CA GLY A 314 -21.06 -16.27 -7.74
C GLY A 314 -20.64 -14.81 -7.62
N PHE A 315 -19.33 -14.49 -7.64
CA PHE A 315 -18.86 -13.11 -7.62
C PHE A 315 -19.35 -12.32 -8.85
N CYS A 316 -20.28 -11.39 -8.64
CA CYS A 316 -20.82 -10.50 -9.68
C CYS A 316 -20.10 -9.14 -9.83
N GLY A 317 -19.13 -8.83 -8.97
CA GLY A 317 -18.42 -7.55 -8.96
C GLY A 317 -17.46 -7.38 -10.14
N THR A 318 -16.66 -6.32 -10.11
CA THR A 318 -15.63 -6.06 -11.13
C THR A 318 -14.34 -6.77 -10.77
N ILE A 319 -13.81 -7.62 -11.65
CA ILE A 319 -12.49 -8.27 -11.48
C ILE A 319 -11.49 -7.61 -12.43
N CYS A 320 -10.42 -7.11 -11.85
CA CYS A 320 -9.33 -6.44 -12.55
C CYS A 320 -8.04 -7.25 -12.38
N LEU A 321 -7.31 -7.47 -13.47
CA LEU A 321 -6.00 -8.14 -13.45
C LEU A 321 -4.88 -7.12 -13.68
N LEU A 322 -3.84 -7.14 -12.85
CA LEU A 322 -2.56 -6.47 -13.10
C LEU A 322 -1.62 -7.45 -13.78
N ALA A 323 -1.28 -7.22 -15.04
CA ALA A 323 -0.33 -8.04 -15.77
C ALA A 323 1.10 -7.86 -15.24
N ASP A 324 1.98 -8.84 -15.42
CA ASP A 324 3.42 -8.71 -15.21
C ASP A 324 4.08 -8.06 -16.43
N GLN A 325 5.17 -7.32 -16.22
CA GLN A 325 5.91 -6.69 -17.31
C GLN A 325 6.42 -7.74 -18.30
N GLY A 326 5.96 -7.67 -19.55
CA GLY A 326 6.45 -8.49 -20.65
C GLY A 326 5.82 -9.88 -20.78
N ALA A 327 4.84 -10.24 -19.96
CA ALA A 327 4.02 -11.41 -20.20
C ALA A 327 3.03 -11.12 -21.35
N PRO A 328 2.97 -11.95 -22.40
CA PRO A 328 1.93 -11.78 -23.41
C PRO A 328 0.59 -11.97 -22.72
N LEU A 329 -0.21 -10.90 -22.67
CA LEU A 329 -1.58 -10.94 -22.19
C LEU A 329 -2.29 -12.09 -22.90
N SER A 330 -2.53 -13.19 -22.20
CA SER A 330 -3.42 -14.23 -22.67
C SER A 330 -4.83 -13.64 -22.68
N HIS A 331 -5.13 -12.90 -23.74
CA HIS A 331 -6.43 -12.32 -24.00
C HIS A 331 -7.47 -13.43 -23.95
N GLY A 332 -8.47 -13.31 -23.07
CA GLY A 332 -9.71 -14.07 -23.22
C GLY A 332 -10.17 -14.89 -22.02
N ALA A 333 -9.68 -14.64 -20.80
CA ALA A 333 -10.43 -15.12 -19.64
C ALA A 333 -11.74 -14.33 -19.55
N ALA A 334 -12.86 -14.96 -19.89
CA ALA A 334 -14.20 -14.38 -19.83
C ALA A 334 -14.57 -13.90 -18.40
N GLU A 335 -13.78 -14.31 -17.41
CA GLU A 335 -13.95 -14.02 -15.99
C GLU A 335 -13.39 -12.67 -15.57
N ILE A 336 -12.42 -12.12 -16.33
CA ILE A 336 -11.71 -10.86 -16.05
C ILE A 336 -12.36 -9.72 -16.83
N ASP A 337 -12.73 -8.65 -16.13
CA ASP A 337 -13.39 -7.51 -16.77
C ASP A 337 -12.40 -6.48 -17.33
N LEU A 338 -11.31 -6.24 -16.60
CA LEU A 338 -10.28 -5.26 -16.97
C LEU A 338 -8.89 -5.85 -16.77
N VAL A 339 -7.99 -5.52 -17.69
CA VAL A 339 -6.55 -5.79 -17.53
C VAL A 339 -5.79 -4.48 -17.58
N PHE A 340 -4.84 -4.33 -16.68
CA PHE A 340 -3.96 -3.18 -16.54
C PHE A 340 -2.51 -3.62 -16.70
N ASP A 341 -1.75 -2.79 -17.43
CA ASP A 341 -0.30 -2.90 -17.49
C ASP A 341 0.31 -2.36 -16.17
N PRO A 342 1.44 -2.89 -15.67
CA PRO A 342 2.18 -2.33 -14.54
C PRO A 342 2.48 -0.84 -14.63
N SER A 343 2.62 -0.30 -15.84
CA SER A 343 2.86 1.12 -16.07
C SER A 343 1.58 1.98 -16.04
N SER A 344 0.41 1.37 -15.77
CA SER A 344 -0.87 2.09 -15.71
C SER A 344 -0.88 2.99 -14.48
N SER A 345 -1.14 4.28 -14.67
CA SER A 345 -1.33 5.19 -13.54
C SER A 345 -2.61 4.84 -12.76
N PRO A 346 -2.62 4.98 -11.42
CA PRO A 346 -3.82 4.69 -10.62
C PRO A 346 -5.04 5.51 -11.04
N GLY A 347 -4.88 6.77 -11.47
CA GLY A 347 -5.97 7.58 -12.03
C GLY A 347 -6.57 7.00 -13.32
N GLY A 348 -5.71 6.51 -14.21
CA GLY A 348 -6.15 5.80 -15.43
C GLY A 348 -6.88 4.50 -15.12
N MET A 349 -6.40 3.74 -14.13
CA MET A 349 -7.06 2.53 -13.66
C MET A 349 -8.45 2.82 -13.10
N ALA A 350 -8.55 3.78 -12.18
CA ALA A 350 -9.81 4.15 -11.54
C ALA A 350 -10.86 4.62 -12.55
N THR A 351 -10.47 5.45 -13.51
CA THR A 351 -11.36 5.93 -14.56
C THR A 351 -11.99 4.76 -15.33
N ARG A 352 -11.18 3.75 -15.70
CA ARG A 352 -11.66 2.55 -16.40
C ARG A 352 -12.57 1.69 -15.51
N ILE A 353 -12.24 1.54 -14.23
CA ILE A 353 -13.05 0.81 -13.25
C ILE A 353 -14.42 1.49 -13.08
N ILE A 354 -14.45 2.80 -12.82
CA ILE A 354 -15.68 3.57 -12.60
C ILE A 354 -16.58 3.56 -13.85
N ASP A 355 -15.99 3.72 -15.04
CA ASP A 355 -16.73 3.65 -16.30
C ASP A 355 -17.38 2.27 -16.50
N LEU A 356 -16.64 1.20 -16.22
CA LEU A 356 -17.18 -0.16 -16.29
C LEU A 356 -18.29 -0.40 -15.25
N ILE A 357 -18.10 0.00 -14.01
CA ILE A 357 -19.11 -0.12 -12.95
C ILE A 357 -20.38 0.66 -13.35
N SER A 358 -20.20 1.87 -13.88
CA SER A 358 -21.30 2.71 -14.36
C SER A 358 -22.05 2.04 -15.52
N ARG A 359 -21.33 1.42 -16.47
CA ARG A 359 -21.95 0.66 -17.56
C ARG A 359 -22.70 -0.59 -17.08
N LYS A 360 -22.16 -1.32 -16.10
CA LYS A 360 -22.83 -2.47 -15.48
C LYS A 360 -24.08 -2.04 -14.71
N ALA A 361 -24.04 -0.91 -14.00
CA ALA A 361 -25.19 -0.36 -13.27
C ALA A 361 -26.27 0.20 -14.21
N LEU A 362 -25.86 0.74 -15.36
CA LEU A 362 -26.75 1.28 -16.39
C LEU A 362 -27.23 0.22 -17.38
N ALA A 363 -26.86 -1.05 -17.26
CA ALA A 363 -27.37 -2.11 -18.13
C ALA A 363 -28.80 -2.51 -17.71
N PRO A 364 -29.86 -2.06 -18.40
CA PRO A 364 -31.21 -2.55 -18.16
C PRO A 364 -31.34 -4.01 -18.64
N PRO A 365 -32.28 -4.81 -18.11
CA PRO A 365 -32.71 -6.04 -18.76
C PRO A 365 -33.43 -5.70 -20.09
N ALA A 366 -32.69 -5.64 -21.20
CA ALA A 366 -33.16 -5.40 -22.58
C ALA A 366 -33.98 -4.08 -22.80
N PRO A 367 -34.00 -3.52 -24.02
CA PRO A 367 -33.99 -2.07 -24.16
C PRO A 367 -35.38 -1.42 -24.34
N SER A 368 -35.53 -0.20 -23.83
CA SER A 368 -36.35 0.84 -24.46
C SER A 368 -35.56 2.14 -24.60
N LEU A 369 -35.46 2.60 -25.85
CA LEU A 369 -34.80 3.83 -26.27
C LEU A 369 -35.59 5.05 -25.78
N HIS A 370 -34.94 6.02 -25.15
CA HIS A 370 -35.24 7.44 -25.38
C HIS A 370 -34.00 8.33 -25.16
N LYS A 371 -33.73 9.16 -26.17
CA LYS A 371 -32.71 10.23 -26.18
C LYS A 371 -33.33 11.54 -25.69
N SER A 372 -32.62 12.27 -24.86
CA SER A 372 -32.77 13.73 -24.75
C SER A 372 -31.46 14.38 -24.29
N SER A 373 -31.01 15.33 -25.09
CA SER A 373 -29.82 16.16 -24.89
C SER A 373 -30.23 17.48 -24.24
N SER A 374 -29.55 17.91 -23.18
CA SER A 374 -29.60 19.28 -22.68
C SER A 374 -28.20 19.89 -22.67
N SER A 375 -28.07 21.04 -23.33
CA SER A 375 -26.88 21.85 -23.40
C SER A 375 -26.81 22.80 -22.20
N THR A 376 -25.76 22.68 -21.39
CA THR A 376 -25.43 23.61 -20.30
C THR A 376 -24.64 24.82 -20.81
N PRO A 377 -24.74 25.99 -20.14
CA PRO A 377 -24.10 27.21 -20.59
C PRO A 377 -22.59 27.18 -20.33
N SER A 378 -21.82 27.60 -21.33
CA SER A 378 -20.36 27.72 -21.33
C SER A 378 -19.88 28.75 -20.30
N CYS A 379 -19.68 28.30 -19.05
CA CYS A 379 -18.89 29.02 -18.07
C CYS A 379 -17.44 29.08 -18.59
N ARG A 380 -16.81 30.26 -18.61
CA ARG A 380 -15.40 30.43 -18.99
C ARG A 380 -14.57 29.46 -18.16
N SER A 381 -14.02 28.42 -18.78
CA SER A 381 -13.22 27.42 -18.09
C SER A 381 -11.98 28.14 -17.56
N ALA A 382 -11.87 28.29 -16.24
CA ALA A 382 -10.62 28.68 -15.61
C ALA A 382 -9.53 27.74 -16.16
N SER A 383 -8.45 28.31 -16.70
CA SER A 383 -7.33 27.52 -17.19
C SER A 383 -6.84 26.63 -16.06
N LYS A 384 -6.82 25.31 -16.28
CA LYS A 384 -6.29 24.36 -15.31
C LYS A 384 -4.80 24.64 -15.07
N LEU A 385 -4.39 24.51 -13.80
CA LEU A 385 -3.00 24.62 -13.38
C LEU A 385 -2.14 23.60 -14.13
N VAL A 386 -0.87 23.94 -14.35
CA VAL A 386 0.18 23.01 -14.76
C VAL A 386 1.18 22.87 -13.63
N CYS A 387 1.52 21.64 -13.29
CA CYS A 387 2.43 21.37 -12.19
C CYS A 387 3.57 20.45 -12.63
N ALA A 388 4.77 20.70 -12.13
CA ALA A 388 5.87 19.73 -12.21
C ALA A 388 6.30 19.37 -10.79
N SER A 389 6.53 18.08 -10.54
CA SER A 389 7.08 17.63 -9.27
C SER A 389 8.27 16.71 -9.45
N ILE A 390 9.12 16.62 -8.43
CA ILE A 390 10.31 15.78 -8.46
C ILE A 390 10.60 15.12 -7.12
N ASP A 391 10.86 13.82 -7.20
CA ASP A 391 11.37 12.98 -6.12
C ASP A 391 12.13 11.78 -6.71
N ASP A 392 13.26 11.39 -6.11
CA ASP A 392 14.05 10.24 -6.57
C ASP A 392 13.48 8.90 -6.13
N GLU A 393 12.64 8.88 -5.11
CA GLU A 393 11.98 7.70 -4.60
C GLU A 393 10.64 7.44 -5.30
N ASP A 394 10.33 6.17 -5.58
CA ASP A 394 9.12 5.80 -6.34
C ASP A 394 7.82 6.18 -5.62
N VAL A 395 7.74 5.92 -4.32
CA VAL A 395 6.51 6.12 -3.53
C VAL A 395 6.18 7.60 -3.33
N PRO A 396 7.09 8.45 -2.83
CA PRO A 396 6.84 9.90 -2.79
C PRO A 396 6.52 10.50 -4.16
N ARG A 397 7.20 10.07 -5.23
CA ARG A 397 6.90 10.52 -6.59
C ARG A 397 5.47 10.18 -7.01
N MET A 398 5.00 8.97 -6.74
CA MET A 398 3.60 8.57 -6.96
C MET A 398 2.63 9.44 -6.16
N MET A 399 2.95 9.72 -4.89
CA MET A 399 2.11 10.61 -4.04
C MET A 399 2.04 12.04 -4.60
N LEU A 400 3.13 12.54 -5.17
CA LEU A 400 3.15 13.85 -5.83
C LEU A 400 2.32 13.85 -7.11
N GLU A 401 2.28 12.75 -7.86
CA GLU A 401 1.39 12.62 -9.03
C GLU A 401 -0.09 12.68 -8.59
N VAL A 402 -0.46 11.97 -7.52
CA VAL A 402 -1.81 12.03 -6.93
C VAL A 402 -2.17 13.46 -6.49
N LEU A 403 -1.24 14.17 -5.86
CA LEU A 403 -1.41 15.57 -5.48
C LEU A 403 -1.76 16.44 -6.70
N ILE A 404 -0.98 16.32 -7.77
CA ILE A 404 -1.13 17.11 -9.00
C ILE A 404 -2.47 16.81 -9.69
N GLU A 405 -2.77 15.53 -9.90
CA GLU A 405 -3.94 15.09 -10.65
C GLU A 405 -5.24 15.33 -9.85
N THR A 406 -5.30 14.82 -8.63
CA THR A 406 -6.56 14.69 -7.89
C THR A 406 -6.86 15.94 -7.05
N TYR A 407 -5.85 16.50 -6.39
CA TYR A 407 -6.06 17.58 -5.43
C TYR A 407 -5.88 18.97 -6.03
N LEU A 408 -4.93 19.14 -6.96
CA LEU A 408 -4.72 20.40 -7.68
C LEU A 408 -5.58 20.48 -8.96
N GLY A 409 -6.11 19.36 -9.45
CA GLY A 409 -6.93 19.32 -10.66
C GLY A 409 -6.16 19.79 -11.90
N ALA A 410 -4.85 19.52 -11.93
CA ALA A 410 -3.95 20.05 -12.95
C ALA A 410 -4.25 19.48 -14.35
N ASP A 411 -3.76 20.17 -15.39
CA ASP A 411 -3.77 19.68 -16.76
C ASP A 411 -2.64 18.67 -16.96
N MET A 412 -2.96 17.38 -16.80
CA MET A 412 -2.01 16.27 -16.93
C MET A 412 -1.37 16.14 -18.33
N ARG A 413 -1.83 16.88 -19.34
CA ARG A 413 -1.16 16.94 -20.65
C ARG A 413 0.17 17.69 -20.59
N TYR A 414 0.31 18.60 -19.63
CA TYR A 414 1.50 19.44 -19.44
C TYR A 414 2.12 19.26 -18.05
N SER A 415 1.44 18.55 -17.15
CA SER A 415 1.89 18.31 -15.78
C SER A 415 2.58 16.96 -15.66
N CYS A 416 3.55 16.85 -14.77
CA CYS A 416 4.29 15.60 -14.57
C CYS A 416 4.91 15.47 -13.18
N ALA A 417 5.18 14.24 -12.77
CA ALA A 417 6.04 13.89 -11.65
C ALA A 417 7.27 13.13 -12.20
N VAL A 418 8.48 13.62 -11.92
CA VAL A 418 9.74 13.08 -12.47
C VAL A 418 10.76 12.78 -11.37
N GLY A 419 11.92 12.26 -11.74
CA GLY A 419 13.04 12.03 -10.80
C GLY A 419 13.56 10.61 -10.74
N ALA A 420 12.99 9.68 -11.52
CA ALA A 420 13.42 8.28 -11.57
C ALA A 420 14.86 8.13 -12.09
N SER A 421 15.32 9.06 -12.94
CA SER A 421 16.67 9.07 -13.51
C SER A 421 17.44 10.33 -13.15
N ILE A 422 18.77 10.24 -13.11
CA ILE A 422 19.64 11.38 -12.83
C ILE A 422 19.47 12.46 -13.92
N GLU A 423 19.24 12.03 -15.17
CA GLU A 423 19.00 12.90 -16.31
C GLU A 423 17.74 13.75 -16.10
N GLN A 424 16.63 13.14 -15.66
CA GLN A 424 15.43 13.88 -15.28
C GLN A 424 15.67 14.82 -14.11
N GLN A 425 16.43 14.39 -13.09
CA GLN A 425 16.72 15.21 -11.93
C GLN A 425 17.49 16.47 -12.30
N ARG A 426 18.47 16.36 -13.21
CA ARG A 426 19.26 17.49 -13.71
C ARG A 426 18.47 18.38 -14.67
N ALA A 427 17.56 17.80 -15.45
CA ALA A 427 16.75 18.53 -16.42
C ALA A 427 15.47 19.13 -15.81
N PHE A 428 15.23 19.00 -14.50
CA PHE A 428 13.99 19.45 -13.87
C PHE A 428 13.67 20.93 -14.14
N ALA A 429 14.69 21.80 -14.12
CA ALA A 429 14.49 23.21 -14.43
C ALA A 429 14.04 23.43 -15.89
N ASP A 430 14.56 22.64 -16.84
CA ASP A 430 14.14 22.69 -18.24
C ASP A 430 12.70 22.18 -18.42
N ILE A 431 12.32 21.13 -17.69
CA ILE A 431 10.96 20.58 -17.68
C ILE A 431 9.97 21.63 -17.16
N ALA A 432 10.24 22.21 -16.00
CA ALA A 432 9.35 23.21 -15.39
C ALA A 432 9.24 24.51 -16.21
N LEU A 433 10.27 24.86 -16.98
CA LEU A 433 10.22 25.99 -17.92
C LEU A 433 9.58 25.63 -19.27
N GLY A 434 9.08 24.40 -19.44
CA GLY A 434 8.42 23.95 -20.66
C GLY A 434 9.37 23.86 -21.87
N LEU A 435 10.66 23.60 -21.64
CA LEU A 435 11.66 23.44 -22.70
C LEU A 435 11.72 22.00 -23.20
N VAL A 436 11.55 21.04 -22.29
CA VAL A 436 11.51 19.60 -22.58
C VAL A 436 10.36 18.93 -21.82
N ASP A 437 9.91 17.77 -22.30
CA ASP A 437 8.94 16.93 -21.61
C ASP A 437 9.59 16.03 -20.55
N ALA A 438 8.80 15.21 -19.86
CA ALA A 438 9.27 14.26 -18.85
C ALA A 438 10.19 13.16 -19.43
N GLU A 439 10.16 12.93 -20.74
CA GLU A 439 11.05 12.04 -21.48
C GLU A 439 12.29 12.78 -22.04
N LEU A 440 12.50 14.04 -21.66
CA LEU A 440 13.61 14.91 -22.05
C LEU A 440 13.62 15.26 -23.55
N ARG A 441 12.46 15.17 -24.21
CA ARG A 441 12.29 15.58 -25.60
C ARG A 441 11.91 17.05 -25.68
N PRO A 442 12.44 17.82 -26.64
CA PRO A 442 12.02 19.21 -26.84
C PRO A 442 10.52 19.34 -27.08
N LEU A 443 9.87 20.30 -26.41
CA LEU A 443 8.44 20.58 -26.59
C LEU A 443 8.21 21.52 -27.78
N ALA A 444 7.25 21.18 -28.64
CA ALA A 444 6.83 22.03 -29.76
C ALA A 444 6.10 23.30 -29.28
N GLU A 445 5.30 23.16 -28.23
CA GLU A 445 4.60 24.27 -27.56
C GLU A 445 5.19 24.45 -26.17
N ARG A 446 5.78 25.62 -25.93
CA ARG A 446 6.39 25.94 -24.63
C ARG A 446 5.30 26.41 -23.67
N ARG A 447 5.13 25.67 -22.59
CA ARG A 447 4.26 26.06 -21.47
C ARG A 447 5.06 25.97 -20.17
N VAL A 448 5.37 27.11 -19.57
CA VAL A 448 5.96 27.17 -18.23
C VAL A 448 4.92 26.66 -17.24
N VAL A 449 5.34 25.86 -16.27
CA VAL A 449 4.44 25.34 -15.24
C VAL A 449 4.03 26.43 -14.25
N ASP A 450 2.84 26.32 -13.69
CA ASP A 450 2.32 27.28 -12.70
C ASP A 450 2.85 26.98 -11.29
N VAL A 451 3.12 25.70 -11.00
CA VAL A 451 3.54 25.20 -9.69
C VAL A 451 4.68 24.18 -9.84
N VAL A 452 5.70 24.28 -8.99
CA VAL A 452 6.69 23.21 -8.79
C VAL A 452 6.66 22.68 -7.37
N VAL A 453 6.70 21.35 -7.21
CA VAL A 453 6.75 20.66 -5.90
C VAL A 453 7.96 19.74 -5.85
N LEU A 454 8.92 20.01 -4.97
CA LEU A 454 10.21 19.31 -4.94
C LEU A 454 10.45 18.68 -3.56
N ASP A 455 11.03 17.49 -3.53
CA ASP A 455 11.75 17.05 -2.34
C ASP A 455 13.01 17.93 -2.10
N GLU A 456 13.43 18.13 -0.85
CA GLU A 456 14.67 18.87 -0.57
C GLU A 456 15.92 18.07 -0.91
N ASN A 457 15.92 16.74 -0.74
CA ASN A 457 17.10 15.88 -0.79
C ASN A 457 17.12 14.92 -2.00
N ILE A 458 16.66 15.41 -3.15
CA ILE A 458 16.46 14.65 -4.39
C ILE A 458 17.63 13.72 -4.75
N ASN A 459 18.90 14.15 -4.65
CA ASN A 459 19.99 13.22 -4.87
C ASN A 459 21.28 13.62 -4.16
N LEU A 460 21.50 13.02 -3.00
CA LEU A 460 22.70 13.25 -2.19
C LEU A 460 23.94 12.45 -2.65
N SER A 461 23.79 11.54 -3.62
CA SER A 461 24.89 10.67 -4.07
C SER A 461 25.70 11.25 -5.22
N VAL A 462 25.20 12.26 -5.90
CA VAL A 462 25.89 12.93 -7.01
C VAL A 462 26.71 14.11 -6.49
N SER A 463 27.75 14.49 -7.23
CA SER A 463 28.58 15.65 -6.91
C SER A 463 28.50 16.69 -8.05
N PRO A 464 28.02 17.91 -7.79
CA PRO A 464 27.39 18.36 -6.53
C PRO A 464 26.04 17.65 -6.25
N PRO A 465 25.59 17.56 -4.99
CA PRO A 465 24.30 16.97 -4.65
C PRO A 465 23.15 17.81 -5.26
N ILE A 466 22.09 17.13 -5.69
CA ILE A 466 20.89 17.77 -6.22
C ILE A 466 19.94 18.00 -5.05
N LEU A 467 19.70 19.27 -4.75
CA LEU A 467 18.79 19.71 -3.69
C LEU A 467 17.62 20.49 -4.29
N GLY A 468 16.43 20.32 -3.74
CA GLY A 468 15.22 21.04 -4.17
C GLY A 468 15.41 22.56 -4.07
N SER A 469 15.97 23.04 -2.96
CA SER A 469 16.27 24.47 -2.78
C SER A 469 17.26 25.04 -3.81
N ASN A 470 18.20 24.24 -4.32
CA ASN A 470 19.12 24.67 -5.37
C ASN A 470 18.42 24.73 -6.74
N LEU A 471 17.59 23.73 -7.07
CA LEU A 471 16.79 23.73 -8.30
C LEU A 471 15.81 24.91 -8.34
N ILE A 472 15.18 25.26 -7.20
CA ILE A 472 14.31 26.44 -7.10
C ILE A 472 15.09 27.73 -7.36
N LYS A 473 16.31 27.87 -6.81
CA LYS A 473 17.15 29.04 -7.10
C LYS A 473 17.50 29.15 -8.57
N GLU A 474 17.84 28.02 -9.20
CA GLU A 474 18.08 27.96 -10.64
C GLU A 474 16.84 28.38 -11.44
N LEU A 475 15.67 27.85 -11.10
CA LEU A 475 14.38 28.22 -11.71
C LEU A 475 14.12 29.72 -11.61
N ARG A 476 14.27 30.31 -10.42
CA ARG A 476 14.10 31.76 -10.24
C ARG A 476 15.11 32.57 -11.05
N ALA A 477 16.38 32.16 -11.06
CA ALA A 477 17.42 32.81 -11.86
C ALA A 477 17.12 32.77 -13.37
N ARG A 478 16.37 31.75 -13.82
CA ARG A 478 15.91 31.57 -15.20
C ARG A 478 14.54 32.18 -15.48
N GLY A 479 13.99 32.96 -14.54
CA GLY A 479 12.76 33.73 -14.72
C GLY A 479 11.47 32.99 -14.37
N PHE A 480 11.54 31.85 -13.66
CA PHE A 480 10.35 31.16 -13.17
C PHE A 480 9.57 32.03 -12.18
N LYS A 481 8.30 32.35 -12.50
CA LYS A 481 7.42 33.19 -11.67
C LYS A 481 6.32 32.41 -10.93
N GLY A 482 6.18 31.10 -11.19
CA GLY A 482 5.17 30.26 -10.55
C GLY A 482 5.41 30.02 -9.06
N VAL A 483 4.53 29.25 -8.44
CA VAL A 483 4.62 28.83 -7.03
C VAL A 483 5.67 27.73 -6.88
N THR A 484 6.47 27.82 -5.83
CA THR A 484 7.54 26.88 -5.48
C THR A 484 7.29 26.28 -4.11
N CYS A 485 7.24 24.95 -4.05
CA CYS A 485 7.00 24.21 -2.82
C CYS A 485 8.12 23.20 -2.58
N ILE A 486 8.66 23.18 -1.36
CA ILE A 486 9.55 22.12 -0.88
C ILE A 486 8.80 21.22 0.10
N ILE A 487 8.88 19.91 -0.12
CA ILE A 487 8.53 18.88 0.86
C ILE A 487 9.82 18.36 1.46
N THR A 488 9.91 18.27 2.79
CA THR A 488 11.16 17.88 3.44
C THR A 488 10.93 17.08 4.72
N GLY A 489 11.80 16.10 4.98
CA GLY A 489 11.89 15.40 6.26
C GLY A 489 13.03 15.92 7.16
N GLU A 490 13.56 17.10 6.85
CA GLU A 490 14.69 17.71 7.56
C GLU A 490 14.32 18.22 8.97
N SER A 491 15.34 18.61 9.74
CA SER A 491 15.15 19.15 11.09
C SER A 491 14.35 20.47 11.09
N ALA A 492 13.73 20.80 12.23
CA ALA A 492 12.97 22.04 12.38
C ALA A 492 13.82 23.30 12.11
N GLU A 493 15.11 23.28 12.48
CA GLU A 493 16.04 24.37 12.19
C GLU A 493 16.23 24.53 10.69
N ARG A 494 16.37 23.42 9.95
CA ARG A 494 16.55 23.44 8.51
C ARG A 494 15.27 23.86 7.78
N VAL A 495 14.10 23.40 8.23
CA VAL A 495 12.80 23.88 7.74
C VAL A 495 12.70 25.40 7.91
N ALA A 496 13.04 25.92 9.09
CA ALA A 496 13.03 27.37 9.36
C ALA A 496 14.04 28.15 8.51
N GLN A 497 15.15 27.54 8.11
CA GLN A 497 16.11 28.13 7.17
C GLN A 497 15.56 28.17 5.74
N LEU A 498 14.91 27.09 5.29
CA LEU A 498 14.28 27.02 3.96
C LEU A 498 13.16 28.05 3.83
N GLN A 499 12.32 28.21 4.86
CA GLN A 499 11.24 29.20 4.90
C GLN A 499 11.73 30.66 4.81
N LYS A 500 12.98 30.93 5.18
CA LYS A 500 13.57 32.27 5.08
C LYS A 500 14.14 32.56 3.67
N GLN A 501 14.20 31.58 2.77
CA GLN A 501 14.73 31.80 1.44
C GLN A 501 13.68 32.49 0.57
N PRO A 502 13.98 33.65 -0.04
CA PRO A 502 13.00 34.43 -0.81
C PRO A 502 12.56 33.74 -2.12
N SER A 503 13.29 32.70 -2.55
CA SER A 503 12.97 31.95 -3.76
C SER A 503 11.91 30.88 -3.55
N ILE A 504 11.63 30.50 -2.30
CA ILE A 504 10.73 29.39 -1.91
C ILE A 504 9.45 29.98 -1.31
N ASP A 505 8.30 29.62 -1.86
CA ASP A 505 7.01 30.15 -1.37
C ASP A 505 6.42 29.29 -0.24
N ILE A 506 6.59 27.97 -0.33
CA ILE A 506 6.00 27.00 0.60
C ILE A 506 7.08 25.99 1.02
N VAL A 507 7.16 25.70 2.32
CA VAL A 507 7.97 24.61 2.88
C VAL A 507 7.08 23.77 3.78
N VAL A 508 7.02 22.48 3.52
CA VAL A 508 6.11 21.54 4.18
C VAL A 508 6.87 20.31 4.67
N GLU A 509 6.54 19.83 5.86
CA GLU A 509 7.12 18.59 6.38
C GLU A 509 6.53 17.35 5.67
N LYS A 510 7.37 16.34 5.43
CA LYS A 510 6.94 15.01 5.00
C LYS A 510 5.92 14.46 6.01
N GLY A 511 4.85 13.85 5.50
CA GLY A 511 3.72 13.39 6.30
C GLY A 511 2.56 14.38 6.40
N THR A 512 2.71 15.61 5.89
CA THR A 512 1.56 16.52 5.75
C THR A 512 0.52 15.92 4.80
N PRO A 513 -0.77 15.88 5.18
CA PRO A 513 -1.82 15.35 4.31
C PRO A 513 -1.90 16.07 2.97
N LEU A 514 -2.03 15.32 1.86
CA LEU A 514 -2.03 15.89 0.51
C LEU A 514 -3.09 16.98 0.30
N ARG A 515 -4.29 16.81 0.88
CA ARG A 515 -5.34 17.84 0.82
C ARG A 515 -4.86 19.17 1.41
N GLN A 516 -4.24 19.14 2.58
CA GLN A 516 -3.75 20.33 3.25
C GLN A 516 -2.60 20.98 2.46
N LEU A 517 -1.73 20.17 1.84
CA LEU A 517 -0.69 20.66 0.94
C LEU A 517 -1.29 21.35 -0.29
N ALA A 518 -2.30 20.76 -0.92
CA ALA A 518 -2.97 21.34 -2.08
C ALA A 518 -3.67 22.66 -1.75
N GLU A 519 -4.36 22.74 -0.60
CA GLU A 519 -5.00 23.99 -0.13
C GLU A 519 -3.97 25.12 0.05
N GLN A 520 -2.78 24.81 0.56
CA GLN A 520 -1.70 25.79 0.68
C GLN A 520 -1.18 26.26 -0.68
N ILE A 521 -0.96 25.34 -1.61
CA ILE A 521 -0.53 25.64 -2.98
C ILE A 521 -1.55 26.53 -3.69
N ILE A 522 -2.84 26.16 -3.65
CA ILE A 522 -3.92 26.91 -4.30
C ILE A 522 -4.00 28.33 -3.74
N ARG A 523 -3.97 28.48 -2.42
CA ARG A 523 -3.99 29.81 -1.77
C ARG A 523 -2.80 30.66 -2.22
N CYS A 524 -1.58 30.10 -2.20
CA CYS A 524 -0.39 30.81 -2.64
C CYS A 524 -0.45 31.19 -4.13
N SER A 525 -1.00 30.31 -4.98
CA SER A 525 -1.18 30.58 -6.41
C SER A 525 -2.15 31.73 -6.68
N LEU A 526 -3.22 31.85 -5.89
CA LEU A 526 -4.17 32.96 -6.00
C LEU A 526 -3.50 34.29 -5.61
N GLU A 527 -2.75 34.30 -4.50
CA GLU A 527 -2.01 35.48 -4.04
C GLU A 527 -0.91 35.91 -5.03
N ALA A 528 -0.30 34.97 -5.74
CA ALA A 528 0.67 35.26 -6.80
C ALA A 528 -0.01 35.84 -8.05
N GLY A 529 -1.18 35.33 -8.44
CA GLY A 529 -1.96 35.82 -9.57
C GLY A 529 -2.38 37.29 -9.42
N ASP A 530 -2.81 37.69 -8.22
CA ASP A 530 -3.20 39.08 -7.91
C ASP A 530 -2.01 40.06 -7.98
N LYS A 531 -0.79 39.58 -7.67
CA LYS A 531 0.44 40.37 -7.85
C LYS A 531 0.83 40.50 -9.32
N LEU A 532 0.55 39.50 -10.14
CA LEU A 532 0.84 39.55 -11.58
C LEU A 532 -0.11 40.48 -12.34
N SER A 533 -1.40 40.52 -11.99
CA SER A 533 -2.36 41.44 -12.62
C SER A 533 -2.02 42.90 -12.34
N SER A 534 -1.66 43.24 -11.10
CA SER A 534 -1.29 44.60 -10.70
C SER A 534 0.00 45.13 -11.35
N VAL A 535 0.98 44.26 -11.65
CA VAL A 535 2.22 44.68 -12.33
C VAL A 535 2.01 44.93 -13.83
N ILE A 536 1.09 44.20 -14.48
CA ILE A 536 0.79 44.38 -15.90
C ILE A 536 0.03 45.69 -16.15
N ASP A 537 -0.82 46.11 -15.20
CA ASP A 537 -1.54 47.38 -15.31
C ASP A 537 -0.60 48.61 -15.18
N ASP A 538 0.50 48.51 -14.42
CA ASP A 538 1.49 49.59 -14.28
C ASP A 538 2.44 49.68 -15.50
N GLU A 539 2.79 48.58 -16.15
CA GLU A 539 3.62 48.58 -17.37
C GLU A 539 2.88 49.06 -18.63
N HIS A 540 1.55 49.21 -18.59
CA HIS A 540 0.77 49.84 -19.66
C HIS A 540 0.37 51.29 -19.37
N ALA A 541 0.65 51.78 -18.16
CA ALA A 541 0.42 53.17 -17.75
C ALA A 541 1.68 54.06 -17.84
N ALA A 542 2.86 53.48 -18.11
CA ALA A 542 4.13 54.16 -18.39
C ALA A 542 4.50 54.04 -19.87
#